data_AF-A0AA39WS54-F1
#
_entry.id   AF-A0AA39WS54-F1
#
_cell.length_a   1.000
_cell.length_b   1.000
_cell.length_c   1.000
_cell.angle_alpha   90.00
_cell.angle_beta   90.00
_cell.angle_gamma   90.00
#
_symmetry.space_group_name_H-M   'P 1'
#
loop_
_entity.id
_entity.type
_entity.pdbx_description
1 polymer ?
#
loop_
_entity_poly.entity_id
_entity_poly.type
_entity_poly.pdbx_seq_one_letter_code
_entity_poly.pdbx_strand_id
1 'polypeptide(L)'
;MADGCSEHISNYAPDPKETFLQEKKYIVCPICQDVKLKPFPRRGETGDPVVGEYENPALLPCGHLFCIDCIAIWLNTNLQCPKCRLSLKHELCKHPVLPYILTADDIFGAPGTIPKGGKIQDQCPPCRKLTDRRTAYSLYQELRKDLVEAPEGQKEAKRRHMDSVMRSFVGDQHPGW
;
A
#
# COMPACT_ATOMS: atom_id res chain seq x y z
N MET A 1 0.77 -24.24 -34.43
CA MET A 1 0.79 -23.01 -33.60
C MET A 1 0.98 -23.47 -32.17
N ALA A 2 2.08 -23.12 -31.52
CA ALA A 2 2.39 -23.63 -30.18
C ALA A 2 1.44 -22.99 -29.17
N ASP A 3 0.56 -23.79 -28.58
CA ASP A 3 -0.14 -23.46 -27.35
C ASP A 3 0.92 -23.09 -26.30
N GLY A 4 1.10 -21.80 -26.06
CA GLY A 4 2.00 -21.30 -25.04
C GLY A 4 1.42 -21.64 -23.68
N CYS A 5 1.79 -22.78 -23.13
CA CYS A 5 1.32 -23.26 -21.83
C CYS A 5 1.57 -22.18 -20.76
N SER A 6 0.50 -21.67 -20.14
CA SER A 6 0.58 -20.74 -19.02
C SER A 6 1.29 -21.44 -17.84
N GLU A 7 2.23 -20.75 -17.21
CA GLU A 7 3.09 -21.32 -16.17
C GLU A 7 2.58 -20.91 -14.78
N HIS A 8 2.35 -21.91 -13.93
CA HIS A 8 2.05 -21.70 -12.51
C HIS A 8 3.32 -21.36 -11.74
N ILE A 9 3.31 -20.28 -10.96
CA ILE A 9 4.42 -19.86 -10.10
C ILE A 9 4.04 -19.85 -8.61
N SER A 10 5.02 -19.70 -7.73
CA SER A 10 4.78 -19.56 -6.28
C SER A 10 3.90 -18.35 -5.95
N ASN A 11 3.08 -18.44 -4.90
CA ASN A 11 2.21 -17.38 -4.39
C ASN A 11 2.96 -16.25 -3.63
N TYR A 12 4.24 -16.04 -3.94
CA TYR A 12 5.13 -15.07 -3.31
C TYR A 12 5.76 -14.19 -4.40
N ALA A 13 5.44 -12.90 -4.37
CA ALA A 13 5.92 -11.87 -5.28
C ALA A 13 6.61 -10.77 -4.46
N PRO A 14 7.91 -10.91 -4.15
CA PRO A 14 8.65 -9.88 -3.41
C PRO A 14 8.70 -8.57 -4.20
N ASP A 15 8.70 -8.64 -5.53
CA ASP A 15 8.52 -7.46 -6.38
C ASP A 15 7.41 -7.76 -7.38
N PRO A 16 6.16 -7.31 -7.14
CA PRO A 16 5.04 -7.63 -8.02
C PRO A 16 5.25 -7.06 -9.43
N LYS A 17 5.95 -5.92 -9.57
CA LYS A 17 6.22 -5.28 -10.86
C LYS A 17 7.07 -6.18 -11.73
N GLU A 18 8.13 -6.76 -11.14
CA GLU A 18 9.02 -7.70 -11.82
C GLU A 18 8.41 -9.11 -11.96
N THR A 19 7.70 -9.59 -10.93
CA THR A 19 7.16 -10.97 -10.88
C THR A 19 6.16 -11.22 -12.01
N PHE A 20 5.36 -10.21 -12.35
CA PHE A 20 4.31 -10.29 -13.36
C PHE A 20 4.67 -9.67 -14.72
N LEU A 21 5.96 -9.34 -14.97
CA LEU A 21 6.40 -8.87 -16.31
C LEU A 21 6.09 -9.85 -17.44
N GLN A 22 5.99 -11.15 -17.12
CA GLN A 22 5.69 -12.17 -18.10
C GLN A 22 4.20 -12.50 -18.07
N GLU A 23 3.50 -12.20 -19.18
CA GLU A 23 2.07 -12.44 -19.36
C GLU A 23 1.64 -13.92 -19.28
N LYS A 24 2.57 -14.87 -19.16
CA LYS A 24 2.24 -16.31 -19.06
C LYS A 24 2.18 -16.82 -17.64
N LYS A 25 2.54 -16.01 -16.65
CA LYS A 25 2.60 -16.43 -15.24
C LYS A 25 1.26 -16.21 -14.55
N TYR A 26 0.85 -17.20 -13.77
CA TYR A 26 -0.27 -17.10 -12.84
C TYR A 26 0.07 -17.80 -11.53
N ILE A 27 -0.67 -17.48 -10.48
CA ILE A 27 -0.61 -18.21 -9.21
C ILE A 27 -1.95 -18.89 -8.94
N VAL A 28 -1.95 -19.95 -8.16
CA VAL A 28 -3.17 -20.49 -7.56
C VAL A 28 -3.28 -19.99 -6.12
N CYS A 29 -4.47 -19.54 -5.72
CA CYS A 29 -4.71 -19.08 -4.36
C CYS A 29 -4.33 -20.19 -3.35
N PRO A 30 -3.42 -19.94 -2.41
CA PRO A 30 -2.94 -20.99 -1.49
C PRO A 30 -3.94 -21.33 -0.37
N ILE A 31 -5.05 -20.59 -0.25
CA ILE A 31 -6.10 -20.85 0.74
C ILE A 31 -7.14 -21.81 0.17
N CYS A 32 -7.79 -21.45 -0.95
CA CYS A 32 -8.82 -22.30 -1.56
C CYS A 32 -8.26 -23.32 -2.56
N GLN A 33 -7.06 -23.09 -3.11
CA GLN A 33 -6.44 -23.94 -4.14
C GLN A 33 -7.21 -24.05 -5.47
N ASP A 34 -8.27 -23.26 -5.65
CA ASP A 34 -9.14 -23.32 -6.82
C ASP A 34 -8.96 -22.14 -7.79
N VAL A 35 -8.80 -20.92 -7.24
CA VAL A 35 -8.80 -19.69 -8.03
C VAL A 35 -7.40 -19.41 -8.60
N LYS A 36 -7.33 -19.20 -9.92
CA LYS A 36 -6.12 -18.73 -10.62
C LYS A 36 -6.08 -17.20 -10.60
N LEU A 37 -4.94 -16.63 -10.24
CA LEU A 37 -4.77 -15.19 -10.07
C LEU A 37 -3.70 -14.62 -10.98
N LYS A 38 -4.00 -13.47 -11.56
CA LYS A 38 -3.11 -12.74 -12.45
C LYS A 38 -3.61 -11.30 -12.62
N PRO A 39 -2.75 -10.27 -12.49
CA PRO A 39 -3.16 -8.87 -12.65
C PRO A 39 -3.44 -8.49 -14.12
N PHE A 40 -2.80 -9.17 -15.08
CA PHE A 40 -2.97 -8.92 -16.52
C PHE A 40 -3.84 -10.01 -17.17
N PRO A 41 -5.08 -9.70 -17.60
CA PRO A 41 -5.88 -10.66 -18.35
C PRO A 41 -5.18 -11.04 -19.67
N ARG A 42 -5.37 -12.27 -20.13
CA ARG A 42 -4.94 -12.66 -21.47
C ARG A 42 -5.70 -11.80 -22.49
N ARG A 43 -5.06 -11.37 -23.57
CA ARG A 43 -5.75 -10.76 -24.70
C ARG A 43 -6.16 -11.82 -25.72
N GLY A 44 -7.41 -11.76 -26.16
CA GLY A 44 -7.94 -12.58 -27.25
C GLY A 44 -7.37 -12.18 -28.61
N GLU A 45 -7.80 -12.86 -29.67
CA GLU A 45 -7.36 -12.60 -31.04
C GLU A 45 -7.66 -11.16 -31.50
N THR A 46 -8.74 -10.56 -31.00
CA THR A 46 -9.16 -9.18 -31.26
C THR A 46 -8.43 -8.14 -30.40
N GLY A 47 -7.59 -8.57 -29.46
CA GLY A 47 -6.94 -7.69 -28.49
C GLY A 47 -7.77 -7.38 -27.24
N ASP A 48 -9.00 -7.87 -27.16
CA ASP A 48 -9.87 -7.67 -25.99
C ASP A 48 -9.44 -8.55 -24.80
N PRO A 49 -9.58 -8.08 -23.55
CA PRO A 49 -9.36 -8.91 -22.37
C PRO A 49 -10.29 -10.13 -22.36
N VAL A 50 -9.70 -11.32 -22.21
CA VAL A 50 -10.46 -12.56 -21.97
C VAL A 50 -10.94 -12.53 -20.52
N VAL A 51 -12.25 -12.34 -20.35
CA VAL A 51 -12.89 -12.26 -19.03
C VAL A 51 -13.08 -13.67 -18.44
N GLY A 52 -12.80 -13.82 -17.14
CA GLY A 52 -13.13 -15.03 -16.38
C GLY A 52 -12.05 -16.12 -16.34
N GLU A 53 -10.88 -15.92 -16.95
CA GLU A 53 -9.77 -16.89 -16.89
C GLU A 53 -8.94 -16.76 -15.60
N TYR A 54 -8.78 -15.52 -15.10
CA TYR A 54 -8.01 -15.18 -13.90
C TYR A 54 -8.70 -14.08 -13.09
N GLU A 55 -8.51 -14.09 -11.78
CA GLU A 55 -8.90 -12.99 -10.89
C GLU A 55 -7.68 -12.14 -10.48
N ASN A 56 -7.95 -10.90 -10.05
CA ASN A 56 -6.91 -10.02 -9.52
C ASN A 56 -6.41 -10.54 -8.16
N PRO A 57 -5.10 -10.67 -7.95
CA PRO A 57 -4.58 -11.08 -6.66
C PRO A 57 -4.56 -9.92 -5.66
N ALA A 58 -4.84 -10.24 -4.41
CA ALA A 58 -4.62 -9.37 -3.26
C ALA A 58 -3.19 -9.56 -2.73
N LEU A 59 -2.37 -8.52 -2.79
CA LEU A 59 -1.00 -8.46 -2.29
C LEU A 59 -0.97 -8.01 -0.84
N LEU A 60 -0.18 -8.70 -0.02
CA LEU A 60 0.17 -8.28 1.34
C LEU A 60 1.56 -7.62 1.40
N PRO A 61 1.86 -6.83 2.45
CA PRO A 61 3.17 -6.19 2.65
C PRO A 61 4.36 -7.15 2.63
N CYS A 62 4.15 -8.40 3.05
CA CYS A 62 5.17 -9.43 3.00
C CYS A 62 5.51 -9.93 1.59
N GLY A 63 4.69 -9.64 0.57
CA GLY A 63 4.83 -10.18 -0.79
C GLY A 63 3.97 -11.41 -1.08
N HIS A 64 3.20 -11.95 -0.12
CA HIS A 64 2.30 -13.06 -0.40
C HIS A 64 0.99 -12.61 -1.05
N LEU A 65 0.47 -13.46 -1.94
CA LEU A 65 -0.70 -13.20 -2.77
C LEU A 65 -1.80 -14.24 -2.53
N PHE A 66 -3.05 -13.78 -2.60
CA PHE A 66 -4.27 -14.57 -2.36
C PHE A 66 -5.42 -14.07 -3.24
N CYS A 67 -6.50 -14.84 -3.41
CA CYS A 67 -7.73 -14.27 -3.97
C CYS A 67 -8.38 -13.35 -2.94
N ILE A 68 -9.15 -12.38 -3.43
CA ILE A 68 -9.73 -11.30 -2.63
C ILE A 68 -10.64 -11.87 -1.53
N ASP A 69 -11.52 -12.80 -1.89
CA ASP A 69 -12.50 -13.36 -0.97
C ASP A 69 -11.84 -14.14 0.17
N CYS A 70 -10.87 -15.01 -0.16
CA CYS A 70 -10.18 -15.81 0.85
C CYS A 70 -9.42 -14.94 1.85
N ILE A 71 -8.70 -13.92 1.37
CA ILE A 71 -7.94 -13.06 2.29
C ILE A 71 -8.86 -12.15 3.10
N ALA A 72 -9.96 -11.65 2.53
CA ALA A 72 -10.94 -10.85 3.26
C ALA A 72 -11.57 -11.64 4.41
N ILE A 73 -12.01 -12.88 4.16
CA ILE A 73 -12.55 -13.78 5.19
C ILE A 73 -11.51 -14.05 6.28
N TRP A 74 -10.26 -14.32 5.89
CA TRP A 74 -9.18 -14.57 6.85
C TRP A 74 -8.92 -13.36 7.75
N LEU A 75 -8.81 -12.16 7.18
CA LEU A 75 -8.48 -10.93 7.90
C LEU A 75 -9.61 -10.46 8.83
N ASN A 76 -10.85 -10.95 8.67
CA ASN A 76 -11.93 -10.67 9.62
C ASN A 76 -11.63 -11.20 11.04
N THR A 77 -10.79 -12.23 11.17
CA THR A 77 -10.48 -12.85 12.46
C THR A 77 -8.98 -12.95 12.74
N ASN A 78 -8.13 -12.82 11.72
CA ASN A 78 -6.68 -13.00 11.82
C ASN A 78 -5.94 -11.87 11.12
N LEU A 79 -5.38 -10.92 11.88
CA LEU A 79 -4.55 -9.83 11.32
C LEU A 79 -3.10 -10.26 11.07
N GLN A 80 -2.90 -11.44 10.49
CA GLN A 80 -1.58 -11.98 10.14
C GLN A 80 -1.63 -12.64 8.78
N CYS A 81 -0.52 -12.56 8.03
CA CYS A 81 -0.41 -13.27 6.76
C CYS A 81 -0.60 -14.79 6.96
N PRO A 82 -1.50 -15.46 6.21
CA PRO A 82 -1.72 -16.91 6.30
C PRO A 82 -0.46 -17.76 6.07
N LYS A 83 0.53 -17.23 5.33
CA LYS A 83 1.73 -17.96 4.91
C LYS A 83 2.93 -17.74 5.82
N CYS A 84 3.25 -16.49 6.14
CA CYS A 84 4.45 -16.14 6.92
C CYS A 84 4.16 -15.53 8.29
N ARG A 85 2.89 -15.36 8.65
CA ARG A 85 2.45 -14.81 9.94
C ARG A 85 2.90 -13.37 10.23
N LEU A 86 3.36 -12.63 9.21
CA LEU A 86 3.60 -11.19 9.35
C LEU A 86 2.35 -10.50 9.88
N SER A 87 2.51 -9.69 10.93
CA SER A 87 1.45 -8.85 11.52
C SER A 87 0.96 -7.81 10.52
N LEU A 88 -0.36 -7.74 10.30
CA LEU A 88 -1.05 -6.85 9.35
C LEU A 88 -1.86 -5.81 10.12
N LYS A 89 -1.21 -5.11 11.03
CA LYS A 89 -1.78 -4.00 11.80
C LYS A 89 -0.75 -2.90 11.95
N HIS A 90 -1.23 -1.67 12.01
CA HIS A 90 -0.41 -0.51 12.33
C HIS A 90 -0.08 -0.48 13.83
N GLU A 91 1.18 -0.27 14.20
CA GLU A 91 1.59 -0.47 15.59
C GLU A 91 1.02 0.54 16.59
N LEU A 92 0.77 1.80 16.21
CA LEU A 92 0.27 2.81 17.14
C LEU A 92 -1.26 2.87 17.20
N CYS A 93 -1.97 2.60 16.11
CA CYS A 93 -3.44 2.65 16.10
C CYS A 93 -4.12 1.28 16.06
N LYS A 94 -3.36 0.20 15.87
CA LYS A 94 -3.82 -1.20 15.82
C LYS A 94 -4.88 -1.51 14.75
N HIS A 95 -5.21 -0.56 13.88
CA HIS A 95 -6.06 -0.79 12.71
C HIS A 95 -5.41 -1.78 11.73
N PRO A 96 -6.21 -2.55 10.99
CA PRO A 96 -5.71 -3.50 10.01
C PRO A 96 -5.01 -2.80 8.84
N VAL A 97 -3.95 -3.44 8.36
CA VAL A 97 -3.34 -3.13 7.06
C VAL A 97 -4.17 -3.81 5.99
N LEU A 98 -4.66 -3.04 5.02
CA LEU A 98 -5.49 -3.58 3.94
C LEU A 98 -4.61 -4.19 2.83
N PRO A 99 -5.03 -5.33 2.24
CA PRO A 99 -4.37 -5.86 1.05
C PRO A 99 -4.46 -4.86 -0.12
N TYR A 100 -3.43 -4.84 -0.95
CA TYR A 100 -3.43 -4.08 -2.20
C TYR A 100 -3.94 -4.97 -3.33
N ILE A 101 -5.01 -4.57 -4.00
CA ILE A 101 -5.55 -5.32 -5.13
C ILE A 101 -4.70 -5.00 -6.36
N LEU A 102 -3.96 -5.99 -6.87
CA LEU A 102 -3.13 -5.81 -8.06
C LEU A 102 -3.98 -5.95 -9.32
N THR A 103 -4.22 -4.83 -9.98
CA THR A 103 -4.85 -4.76 -11.30
C THR A 103 -3.77 -4.50 -12.37
N ALA A 104 -4.12 -4.67 -13.64
CA ALA A 104 -3.24 -4.30 -14.75
C ALA A 104 -2.84 -2.81 -14.73
N ASP A 105 -3.77 -1.93 -14.34
CA ASP A 105 -3.59 -0.48 -14.36
C ASP A 105 -2.79 0.02 -13.15
N ASP A 106 -2.93 -0.66 -12.00
CA ASP A 106 -2.38 -0.18 -10.72
C ASP A 106 -1.08 -0.89 -10.30
N ILE A 107 -0.64 -1.92 -11.02
CA ILE A 107 0.58 -2.68 -10.67
C ILE A 107 1.83 -1.81 -10.52
N PHE A 108 1.98 -0.76 -11.33
CA PHE A 108 3.09 0.18 -11.24
C PHE A 108 2.97 1.12 -10.04
N GLY A 109 1.76 1.34 -9.54
CA GLY A 109 1.44 2.09 -8.32
C GLY A 109 1.48 1.24 -7.05
N ALA A 110 1.69 -0.08 -7.17
CA ALA A 110 1.74 -0.96 -6.01
C ALA A 110 2.80 -0.51 -4.99
N PRO A 111 2.45 -0.49 -3.68
CA PRO A 111 3.39 -0.12 -2.63
C PRO A 111 4.55 -1.11 -2.56
N GLY A 112 5.73 -0.62 -2.18
CA GLY A 112 6.90 -1.47 -1.99
C GLY A 112 6.61 -2.55 -0.94
N THR A 113 6.94 -3.81 -1.24
CA THR A 113 6.86 -4.89 -0.25
C THR A 113 8.03 -4.80 0.72
N ILE A 114 7.88 -5.40 1.90
CA ILE A 114 8.94 -5.46 2.93
C ILE A 114 10.25 -6.09 2.41
N PRO A 115 10.23 -7.22 1.67
CA PRO A 115 11.43 -7.78 1.05
C PRO A 115 12.19 -6.82 0.12
N LYS A 116 11.53 -5.77 -0.38
CA LYS A 116 12.11 -4.73 -1.26
C LYS A 116 12.24 -3.37 -0.57
N GLY A 117 12.28 -3.37 0.76
CA GLY A 117 12.50 -2.15 1.56
C GLY A 117 11.24 -1.35 1.89
N GLY A 118 10.06 -1.85 1.49
CA GLY A 118 8.77 -1.32 1.93
C GLY A 118 8.55 -1.48 3.43
N LYS A 119 7.62 -0.72 3.97
CA LYS A 119 7.31 -0.71 5.41
C LYS A 119 5.81 -0.55 5.63
N ILE A 120 5.32 -1.21 6.69
CA ILE A 120 4.03 -0.90 7.29
C ILE A 120 4.22 0.34 8.16
N GLN A 121 3.40 1.36 7.95
CA GLN A 121 3.46 2.58 8.74
C GLN A 121 2.93 2.34 10.15
N ASP A 122 3.46 3.07 11.13
CA ASP A 122 3.03 2.94 12.53
C ASP A 122 1.56 3.34 12.74
N GLN A 123 1.01 4.18 11.86
CA GLN A 123 -0.39 4.57 11.85
C GLN A 123 -0.99 4.40 10.45
N CYS A 124 -2.25 3.98 10.40
CA CYS A 124 -3.02 4.00 9.15
C CYS A 124 -3.17 5.45 8.63
N PRO A 125 -3.42 5.66 7.31
CA PRO A 125 -3.51 6.99 6.73
C PRO A 125 -4.53 7.92 7.44
N PRO A 126 -5.73 7.46 7.85
CA PRO A 126 -6.64 8.29 8.63
C PRO A 126 -6.08 8.71 10.00
N CYS A 127 -5.47 7.79 10.76
CA CYS A 127 -4.89 8.10 12.07
C CYS A 127 -3.67 9.01 11.95
N ARG A 128 -2.80 8.77 10.97
CA ARG A 128 -1.65 9.63 10.67
C ARG A 128 -2.11 11.05 10.37
N LYS A 129 -3.10 11.24 9.49
CA LYS A 129 -3.66 12.56 9.17
C LYS A 129 -4.23 13.26 10.40
N LEU A 130 -4.86 12.54 11.32
CA LEU A 130 -5.35 13.11 12.58
C LEU A 130 -4.20 13.53 13.52
N THR A 131 -3.15 12.71 13.63
CA THR A 131 -1.94 13.03 14.39
C THR A 131 -1.25 14.26 13.80
N ASP A 132 -1.01 14.27 12.48
CA ASP A 132 -0.35 15.37 11.78
C ASP A 132 -1.11 16.68 11.99
N ARG A 133 -2.44 16.67 11.86
CA ARG A 133 -3.29 17.84 12.13
C ARG A 133 -3.15 18.33 13.58
N ARG A 134 -3.12 17.41 14.56
CA ARG A 134 -2.98 17.77 15.97
C ARG A 134 -1.61 18.38 16.25
N THR A 135 -0.55 17.78 15.71
CA THR A 135 0.82 18.26 15.84
C THR A 135 0.99 19.63 15.18
N ALA A 136 0.49 19.80 13.95
CA ALA A 136 0.52 21.07 13.24
C ALA A 136 -0.23 22.16 14.01
N TYR A 137 -1.39 21.85 14.60
CA TYR A 137 -2.12 22.80 15.41
C TYR A 137 -1.37 23.20 16.69
N SER A 138 -0.75 22.23 17.39
CA SER A 138 0.05 22.50 18.59
C SER A 138 1.24 23.41 18.27
N LEU A 139 2.00 23.09 17.23
CA LEU A 139 3.14 23.88 16.78
C LEU A 139 2.70 25.28 16.33
N TYR A 140 1.58 25.39 15.62
CA TYR A 140 1.03 26.68 15.24
C TYR A 140 0.74 27.57 16.46
N GLN A 141 0.18 27.01 17.54
CA GLN A 141 -0.11 27.78 18.76
C GLN A 141 1.18 28.29 19.42
N GLU A 142 2.20 27.44 19.52
CA GLU A 142 3.51 27.81 20.07
C GLU A 142 4.19 28.90 19.22
N LEU A 143 4.27 28.69 17.90
CA LEU A 143 4.87 29.64 16.96
C LEU A 143 4.13 30.97 16.91
N ARG A 144 2.79 30.94 17.01
CA ARG A 144 1.96 32.14 17.10
C ARG A 144 2.25 32.91 18.38
N LYS A 145 2.37 32.23 19.52
CA LYS A 145 2.72 32.86 20.80
C LYS A 145 4.09 33.54 20.71
N ASP A 146 5.08 32.81 20.21
CA ASP A 146 6.42 33.31 19.94
C ASP A 146 6.43 34.55 19.05
N LEU A 147 5.62 34.57 17.99
CA LEU A 147 5.49 35.70 17.07
C LEU A 147 4.85 36.93 17.74
N VAL A 148 3.81 36.72 18.56
CA VAL A 148 3.10 37.80 19.26
C VAL A 148 3.98 38.45 20.33
N GLU A 149 4.75 37.64 21.06
CA GLU A 149 5.63 38.10 22.15
C GLU A 149 6.97 38.67 21.64
N ALA A 150 7.30 38.52 20.35
CA ALA A 150 8.57 38.97 19.80
C ALA A 150 8.68 40.51 19.67
N PRO A 151 9.87 41.08 19.90
CA PRO A 151 10.16 42.48 19.56
C PRO A 151 9.92 42.77 18.07
N GLU A 152 9.55 44.01 17.74
CA GLU A 152 9.13 44.38 16.38
C GLU A 152 10.15 44.03 15.30
N GLY A 153 11.44 44.26 15.57
CA GLY A 153 12.53 43.91 14.65
C GLY A 153 12.72 42.40 14.39
N GLN A 154 12.10 41.54 15.20
CA GLN A 154 12.20 40.08 15.10
C GLN A 154 10.93 39.41 14.54
N LYS A 155 9.81 40.13 14.48
CA LYS A 155 8.51 39.57 14.05
C LYS A 155 8.54 39.01 12.62
N GLU A 156 9.22 39.68 11.69
CA GLU A 156 9.33 39.21 10.31
C GLU A 156 10.08 37.87 10.21
N ALA A 157 11.18 37.73 10.96
CA ALA A 157 11.92 36.47 11.01
C ALA A 157 11.08 35.33 11.62
N LYS A 158 10.33 35.62 12.69
CA LYS A 158 9.40 34.66 13.33
C LYS A 158 8.25 34.26 12.40
N ARG A 159 7.70 35.20 11.62
CA ARG A 159 6.66 34.93 10.61
C ARG A 159 7.18 33.98 9.53
N ARG A 160 8.37 34.25 8.97
CA ARG A 160 9.01 33.37 7.98
C ARG A 160 9.27 31.98 8.53
N HIS A 161 9.71 31.89 9.78
CA HIS A 161 9.89 30.60 10.45
C HIS A 161 8.57 29.85 10.57
N MET A 162 7.51 30.51 11.06
CA MET A 162 6.17 29.92 11.16
C MET A 162 5.66 29.42 9.80
N ASP A 163 5.76 30.23 8.75
CA ASP A 163 5.33 29.84 7.41
C ASP A 163 6.15 28.65 6.86
N SER A 164 7.45 28.62 7.15
CA SER A 164 8.32 27.50 6.77
C SER A 164 7.92 26.19 7.44
N VAL A 165 7.70 26.23 8.77
CA VAL A 165 7.26 25.06 9.55
C VAL A 165 5.88 24.59 9.09
N MET A 166 4.92 25.49 8.90
CA MET A 166 3.57 25.09 8.49
C MET A 166 3.51 24.48 7.09
N ARG A 167 4.42 24.89 6.17
CA ARG A 167 4.53 24.29 4.83
C ARG A 167 5.04 22.84 4.84
N SER A 168 5.83 22.42 5.84
CA SER A 168 6.38 21.05 5.87
C SER A 168 5.31 19.98 6.12
N PHE A 169 4.17 20.34 6.71
CA PHE A 169 3.03 19.44 6.93
C PHE A 169 2.19 19.14 5.67
N VAL A 170 2.51 19.76 4.54
CA VAL A 170 1.81 19.56 3.26
C VAL A 170 2.46 18.42 2.43
N GLY A 171 3.64 17.93 2.83
CA GLY A 171 4.44 16.96 2.08
C GLY A 171 4.33 15.50 2.56
N ASP A 172 4.39 14.59 1.58
CA ASP A 172 4.47 13.12 1.67
C ASP A 172 3.19 12.32 1.88
N GLN A 173 2.38 12.32 0.80
CA GLN A 173 1.38 11.29 0.50
C GLN A 173 2.00 10.13 -0.29
N HIS A 174 3.09 9.51 0.18
CA HIS A 174 3.45 8.19 -0.33
C HIS A 174 2.79 7.13 0.57
N PRO A 175 1.85 6.33 0.05
CA PRO A 175 1.19 5.34 0.87
C PRO A 175 2.17 4.17 1.05
N GLY A 176 2.86 4.17 2.19
CA GLY A 176 3.29 2.90 2.76
C GLY A 176 2.07 2.04 3.11
N TRP A 177 2.32 0.79 3.47
CA TRP A 177 1.27 -0.12 3.91
C TRP A 177 0.61 0.34 5.22
#